data_AF-A0A2T4U518-F1
#
_entry.id   AF-A0A2T4U518-F1
#
_cell.length_a   1.000
_cell.length_b   1.000
_cell.length_c   1.000
_cell.angle_alpha   90.00
_cell.angle_beta   90.00
_cell.angle_gamma   90.00
#
_symmetry.space_group_name_H-M   'P 1'
#
loop_
_entity.id
_entity.type
_entity.pdbx_description
1 polymer ?
#
loop_
_entity_poly.entity_id
_entity_poly.type
_entity_poly.pdbx_seq_one_letter_code
_entity_poly.pdbx_strand_id
1 'polypeptide(L)' 'MAEGAKKPVRFLKEVTTEMKRVTWPTGRELRKYTGVVVATVTFIAIFFAISDFIISSLLQLIAN' A
#
# COMPACT_ATOMS: atom_id res chain seq x y z
N MET A 1 43.12 -16.94 9.15
CA MET A 1 42.11 -16.37 8.23
C MET A 1 40.73 -16.52 8.86
N ALA A 2 40.15 -15.47 9.48
CA ALA A 2 38.70 -15.35 9.79
C ALA A 2 38.40 -14.03 10.54
N GLU A 3 38.53 -12.88 9.88
CA GLU A 3 38.12 -11.56 10.44
C GLU A 3 36.89 -10.95 9.76
N GLY A 4 36.18 -11.71 8.92
CA GLY A 4 35.02 -11.20 8.15
C GLY A 4 33.69 -11.15 8.92
N ALA A 5 33.52 -11.94 9.98
CA ALA A 5 32.20 -12.13 10.63
C ALA A 5 31.84 -11.08 11.68
N LYS A 6 32.79 -10.28 12.19
CA LYS A 6 32.53 -9.30 13.26
C LYS A 6 31.96 -7.96 12.76
N LYS A 7 32.20 -7.61 11.49
CA LYS A 7 31.69 -6.37 10.86
C LYS A 7 30.18 -6.35 10.55
N PRO A 8 29.56 -7.41 9.99
CA PRO A 8 28.13 -7.36 9.63
C PRO A 8 27.21 -7.30 10.86
N VAL A 9 27.57 -7.98 11.96
CA VAL A 9 26.79 -7.95 13.21
C VAL A 9 26.77 -6.53 13.81
N ARG A 10 27.89 -5.81 13.72
CA ARG A 10 28.00 -4.41 14.19
C ARG A 10 27.19 -3.46 13.30
N PHE A 11 27.23 -3.65 11.99
CA PHE A 11 26.41 -2.90 11.02
C PHE A 11 24.90 -3.08 11.26
N LEU A 12 24.42 -4.32 11.45
CA LEU A 12 23.01 -4.58 11.76
C LEU A 12 22.56 -3.95 13.08
N LYS A 13 23.46 -3.89 14.08
CA LYS A 13 23.21 -3.22 15.36
C LYS A 13 23.10 -1.71 15.21
N GLU A 14 23.94 -1.10 14.38
CA GLU A 14 23.88 0.34 14.04
C GLU A 14 22.60 0.65 13.26
N VAL A 15 22.24 -0.14 12.25
CA VAL A 15 20.98 -0.02 11.48
C VAL A 15 19.75 -0.16 12.39
N THR A 16 19.75 -1.13 13.30
CA THR A 16 18.65 -1.28 14.27
C THR A 16 18.53 -0.09 15.21
N THR A 17 19.65 0.57 15.53
CA THR A 17 19.67 1.76 16.40
C THR A 17 19.15 3.00 15.65
N GLU A 18 19.52 3.19 14.39
CA GLU A 18 18.96 4.19 13.47
C GLU A 18 17.46 3.96 13.22
N MET A 19 17.04 2.72 12.97
CA MET A 19 15.62 2.38 12.79
C MET A 19 14.75 2.65 14.02
N LYS A 20 15.34 2.66 15.22
CA LYS A 20 14.65 3.09 16.46
C LYS A 20 14.56 4.60 16.62
N ARG A 21 15.44 5.37 15.95
CA ARG A 21 15.39 6.84 15.88
C ARG A 21 14.41 7.33 14.82
N VAL A 22 14.22 6.54 13.77
CA VAL A 22 13.11 6.75 12.82
C VAL A 22 11.80 6.53 13.57
N THR A 23 11.00 7.58 13.66
CA THR A 23 9.66 7.55 14.25
C THR A 23 8.78 6.63 13.43
N TRP A 24 8.77 5.34 13.75
CA TRP A 24 7.84 4.41 13.14
C TRP A 24 6.43 4.76 13.61
N PRO A 25 5.51 5.07 12.69
CA PRO A 25 4.16 5.44 13.03
C PRO A 25 3.50 4.29 13.78
N THR A 26 2.85 4.59 14.90
CA THR A 26 2.08 3.58 15.64
C THR A 26 0.97 3.06 14.74
N GLY A 27 0.81 1.74 14.63
CA GLY A 27 -0.12 1.09 13.70
C GLY A 27 -1.60 1.51 13.81
N ARG A 28 -1.95 2.31 14.83
CA ARG A 28 -3.26 2.95 14.97
C ARG A 28 -3.47 4.09 13.97
N GLU A 29 -2.46 4.93 13.71
CA GLU A 29 -2.57 6.00 12.72
C GLU A 29 -2.60 5.44 11.29
N LEU A 30 -1.76 4.44 11.02
CA LEU A 30 -1.73 3.74 9.73
C LEU A 30 -3.13 3.25 9.34
N ARG A 31 -3.86 2.59 10.25
CA ARG A 31 -5.23 2.11 9.97
C ARG A 31 -6.21 3.22 9.60
N LYS A 32 -6.08 4.42 10.17
CA LYS A 32 -6.97 5.54 9.87
C LYS A 32 -6.74 6.05 8.44
N TYR A 33 -5.48 6.17 8.02
CA TYR A 33 -5.13 6.54 6.65
C TYR A 33 -5.51 5.45 5.65
N THR A 34 -5.26 4.17 5.96
CA THR A 34 -5.66 3.07 5.08
C THR A 34 -7.18 3.01 4.93
N GLY A 35 -7.94 3.29 5.99
CA GLY A 35 -9.41 3.32 5.94
C GLY A 35 -9.95 4.37 4.96
N VAL A 36 -9.39 5.58 4.96
CA VAL A 36 -9.78 6.64 4.01
C VAL A 36 -9.44 6.23 2.57
N VAL A 37 -8.25 5.69 2.33
CA VAL A 37 -7.82 5.25 0.99
C VAL A 37 -8.72 4.10 0.48
N VAL A 38 -9.05 3.13 1.32
CA VAL A 38 -9.94 2.02 0.94
C VAL A 38 -11.34 2.54 0.60
N ALA A 39 -11.86 3.50 1.37
CA ALA A 39 -13.16 4.09 1.09
C ALA A 39 -13.20 4.83 -0.26
N THR A 40 -12.18 5.66 -0.57
CA THR A 40 -12.14 6.40 -1.84
C THR A 40 -11.94 5.47 -3.04
N VAL A 41 -11.08 4.47 -2.93
CA VAL A 41 -10.88 3.46 -3.99
C VAL A 41 -12.16 2.67 -4.23
N THR A 42 -12.86 2.26 -3.16
CA THR A 42 -14.13 1.53 -3.29
C THR A 42 -15.20 2.36 -4.00
N PHE A 43 -15.31 3.65 -3.64
CA PHE A 43 -16.25 4.56 -4.30
C PHE A 43 -15.97 4.68 -5.81
N ILE A 44 -14.71 4.90 -6.18
CA ILE A 44 -14.28 5.01 -7.57
C ILE A 44 -14.52 3.69 -8.32
N ALA A 45 -14.23 2.55 -7.69
CA ALA A 45 -14.45 1.24 -8.30
C ALA A 45 -15.94 0.99 -8.62
N ILE A 46 -16.85 1.37 -7.72
CA ILE A 46 -18.30 1.27 -7.96
C ILE A 46 -18.71 2.17 -9.12
N PHE A 47 -18.21 3.41 -9.17
CA PHE A 47 -18.52 4.34 -10.26
C PHE A 47 -18.09 3.79 -11.63
N PHE A 48 -16.88 3.23 -11.72
CA PHE A 48 -16.42 2.58 -12.95
C PHE A 48 -17.26 1.36 -13.29
N ALA A 49 -17.57 0.50 -12.32
CA ALA A 49 -18.40 -0.67 -12.58
C ALA A 49 -19.77 -0.29 -13.18
N ILE A 50 -20.43 0.73 -12.62
CA ILE A 50 -21.70 1.24 -13.16
C ILE A 50 -21.50 1.81 -14.57
N SER A 51 -20.44 2.60 -14.78
CA SER A 51 -20.13 3.20 -16.08
C SER A 51 -19.91 2.12 -17.15
N ASP A 52 -19.15 1.07 -16.82
CA ASP A 52 -18.88 -0.06 -17.70
C ASP A 52 -20.16 -0.82 -18.04
N PHE A 53 -21.08 -1.00 -17.08
CA PHE A 53 -22.40 -1.60 -17.33
C PHE A 53 -23.26 -0.76 -18.27
N ILE A 54 -23.27 0.56 -18.10
CA ILE A 54 -24.01 1.48 -18.97
C ILE A 54 -23.45 1.41 -20.39
N ILE A 55 -22.13 1.50 -20.53
CA ILE A 55 -21.45 1.43 -21.84
C ILE A 55 -21.70 0.07 -22.49
N SER A 56 -21.56 -1.03 -21.75
CA SER A 56 -21.80 -2.39 -22.28
C SER A 56 -23.23 -2.56 -22.79
N SER A 57 -24.21 -2.04 -22.04
CA SER A 57 -25.62 -2.10 -22.42
C SER A 57 -25.92 -1.24 -23.66
N LEU A 58 -25.34 -0.03 -23.75
CA LEU A 58 -25.46 0.84 -24.92
C LEU A 58 -24.80 0.24 -26.16
N LEU A 59 -23.61 -0.36 -26.01
CA LEU A 59 -22.92 -1.03 -27.10
C LEU A 59 -23.71 -2.24 -27.62
N GLN A 60 -24.33 -3.02 -26.73
CA GLN A 60 -25.21 -4.12 -27.15
C GLN A 60 -26.43 -3.61 -27.91
N LEU A 61 -27.02 -2.49 -27.50
CA LEU A 61 -28.17 -1.89 -28.18
C LEU A 61 -27.82 -1.35 -29.58
N ILE A 62 -26.60 -0.85 -29.78
CA ILE A 62 -26.13 -0.32 -31.07
C ILE A 62 -25.61 -1.43 -31.99
N ALA A 63 -24.98 -2.47 -31.43
CA ALA A 63 -24.38 -3.58 -32.18
C ALA A 63 -25.40 -4.67 -32.58
N ASN A 64 -26.62 -4.61 -32.04
CA ASN A 64 -27.75 -5.47 -32.41
C ASN A 64 -28.72 -4.70 -33.30
#